data_AF-A0AB74ED40-F1
#
_entry.id   AF-A0AB74ED40-F1
#
_cell.length_a   1.000
_cell.length_b   1.000
_cell.length_c   1.000
_cell.angle_alpha   90.00
_cell.angle_beta   90.00
_cell.angle_gamma   90.00
#
_symmetry.space_group_name_H-M   'P 1'
#
loop_
_entity.id
_entity.type
_entity.pdbx_description
1 polymer ?
#
loop_
_entity_poly.entity_id
_entity_poly.type
_entity_poly.pdbx_seq_one_letter_code
_entity_poly.pdbx_strand_id
1 'polypeptide(L)'
;MWQFVEDALRAVVPADSFEPTAQKLKLFKAGAATILFYEDQNVVKGLQEQFPAYAANFPVWADQANAMVQYAVWTTLAAVGAGANLQHYNPLPDAAIAKAWNIPENWLLRAQMVIGGIEGAAGEKVFEPVAERLKVFGA
;
A
#
# COMPACT_ATOMS: atom_id res chain seq x y z
N MET A 1 3.24 12.46 7.24
CA MET A 1 3.35 11.49 6.14
C MET A 1 3.19 12.17 4.78
N TRP A 2 1.99 12.61 4.41
CA TRP A 2 1.69 13.15 3.08
C TRP A 2 2.46 14.40 2.66
N GLN A 3 3.11 15.11 3.58
CA GLN A 3 4.05 16.17 3.23
C GLN A 3 5.30 15.62 2.51
N PHE A 4 5.86 14.49 2.99
CA PHE A 4 6.98 13.82 2.32
C PHE A 4 6.63 13.41 0.88
N VAL A 5 5.39 12.95 0.68
CA VAL A 5 4.86 12.60 -0.65
C VAL A 5 4.76 13.84 -1.54
N GLU A 6 4.20 14.93 -1.01
CA GLU A 6 4.07 16.18 -1.76
C GLU A 6 5.44 16.75 -2.17
N ASP A 7 6.39 16.80 -1.25
CA ASP A 7 7.74 17.32 -1.49
C ASP A 7 8.47 16.48 -2.55
N ALA A 8 8.38 15.14 -2.45
CA ALA A 8 8.96 14.23 -3.43
C ALA A 8 8.33 14.39 -4.82
N LEU A 9 7.01 14.60 -4.90
CA LEU A 9 6.31 14.80 -6.17
C LEU A 9 6.61 16.16 -6.80
N ARG A 10 6.75 17.23 -6.00
CA ARG A 10 7.13 18.56 -6.51
C ARG A 10 8.51 18.58 -7.18
N ALA A 11 9.40 17.65 -6.81
CA ALA A 11 10.70 17.52 -7.43
C ALA A 11 10.65 16.89 -8.84
N VAL A 12 9.57 16.19 -9.20
CA VAL A 12 9.48 15.41 -10.45
C VAL A 12 8.29 15.79 -11.33
N VAL A 13 7.28 16.46 -10.77
CA VAL A 13 6.10 16.93 -11.50
C VAL A 13 6.25 18.43 -11.82
N PRO A 14 6.05 18.86 -13.07
CA PRO A 14 6.06 20.28 -13.44
C PRO A 14 5.08 21.10 -12.61
N ALA A 15 5.51 22.29 -12.17
CA ALA A 15 4.73 23.15 -11.27
C ALA A 15 3.34 23.50 -11.82
N ASP A 16 3.26 23.82 -13.13
CA ASP A 16 2.02 24.22 -13.81
C ASP A 16 0.98 23.07 -13.90
N SER A 17 1.42 21.83 -13.64
CA SER A 17 0.58 20.63 -13.67
C SER A 17 0.36 20.01 -12.28
N PHE A 18 0.81 20.68 -11.22
CA PHE A 18 0.81 20.09 -9.87
C PHE A 18 -0.55 20.18 -9.15
N GLU A 19 -1.41 21.10 -9.55
CA GLU A 19 -2.66 21.40 -8.83
C GLU A 19 -3.56 20.16 -8.61
N PRO A 20 -3.82 19.29 -9.62
CA PRO A 20 -4.62 18.08 -9.40
C PRO A 20 -4.00 17.13 -8.36
N THR A 21 -2.66 17.01 -8.36
CA THR A 21 -1.92 16.21 -7.38
C THR A 21 -2.08 16.80 -5.99
N ALA A 22 -1.91 18.12 -5.83
CA ALA A 22 -2.08 18.80 -4.55
C ALA A 22 -3.49 18.60 -3.98
N GLN A 23 -4.52 18.71 -4.82
CA GLN A 23 -5.91 18.45 -4.44
C GLN A 23 -6.11 17.01 -3.97
N LYS A 24 -5.54 16.03 -4.69
CA LYS A 24 -5.63 14.62 -4.29
C LYS A 24 -4.93 14.36 -2.95
N LEU A 25 -3.72 14.89 -2.77
CA LEU A 25 -2.97 14.76 -1.51
C LEU A 25 -3.68 15.44 -0.34
N LYS A 26 -4.38 16.55 -0.57
CA LYS A 26 -5.21 17.21 0.44
C LYS A 26 -6.33 16.29 0.95
N LEU A 27 -6.97 15.51 0.07
CA LEU A 27 -7.97 14.52 0.47
C LEU A 27 -7.36 13.43 1.35
N PHE A 28 -6.15 12.97 1.03
CA PHE A 28 -5.45 11.98 1.86
C PHE A 28 -5.01 12.55 3.22
N LYS A 29 -4.55 13.81 3.25
CA LYS A 29 -4.21 14.54 4.48
C LYS A 29 -5.41 14.75 5.40
N ALA A 30 -6.63 14.78 4.86
CA ALA A 30 -7.86 14.92 5.64
C ALA A 30 -8.30 13.61 6.33
N GLY A 31 -7.70 12.47 5.98
CA GLY A 31 -7.91 11.22 6.71
C GLY A 31 -7.45 11.30 8.16
N ALA A 32 -8.02 10.47 9.03
CA ALA A 32 -7.67 10.41 10.45
C ALA A 32 -6.22 9.92 10.68
N ALA A 33 -5.76 8.96 9.87
CA ALA A 33 -4.40 8.46 9.92
C ALA A 33 -3.98 7.81 8.59
N THR A 34 -2.71 7.38 8.53
CA THR A 34 -2.22 6.54 7.43
C THR A 34 -1.37 5.40 7.98
N ILE A 35 -1.71 4.17 7.60
CA ILE A 35 -0.96 2.96 7.93
C ILE A 35 0.05 2.70 6.82
N LEU A 36 1.31 2.45 7.18
CA LEU A 36 2.39 2.16 6.25
C LEU A 36 2.75 0.67 6.36
N PHE A 37 2.67 -0.04 5.24
CA PHE A 37 2.93 -1.48 5.19
C PHE A 37 4.33 -1.72 4.65
N TYR A 38 5.18 -2.33 5.46
CA TYR A 38 6.57 -2.64 5.11
C TYR A 38 6.77 -4.13 5.02
N GLU A 39 7.81 -4.53 4.28
CA GLU A 39 8.29 -5.90 4.21
C GLU A 39 9.77 -5.97 4.61
N ASP A 40 10.09 -6.80 5.60
CA ASP A 40 11.46 -6.92 6.11
C ASP A 40 12.34 -7.76 5.18
N GLN A 41 13.21 -7.08 4.44
CA GLN A 41 14.07 -7.71 3.44
C GLN A 41 15.16 -8.59 4.05
N ASN A 42 15.51 -8.43 5.32
CA ASN A 42 16.47 -9.33 5.98
C ASN A 42 15.84 -10.69 6.25
N VAL A 43 14.56 -10.72 6.64
CA VAL A 43 13.82 -11.98 6.81
C VAL A 43 13.69 -12.70 5.47
N VAL A 44 13.32 -11.98 4.41
CA VAL A 44 13.21 -12.55 3.05
C VAL A 44 14.55 -13.13 2.61
N LYS A 45 15.65 -12.37 2.68
CA LYS A 45 17.00 -12.84 2.31
C LYS A 45 17.45 -14.02 3.16
N GLY A 46 17.22 -13.98 4.46
CA GLY A 46 17.56 -15.09 5.36
C GLY A 46 16.83 -16.39 4.99
N LEU A 47 15.56 -16.31 4.58
CA LEU A 47 14.82 -17.46 4.06
C LEU A 47 15.37 -17.96 2.71
N GLN A 48 15.76 -17.05 1.82
CA GLN A 48 16.41 -17.41 0.55
C GLN A 48 17.72 -18.18 0.77
N GLU A 49 18.53 -17.74 1.74
CA GLU A 49 19.79 -18.38 2.11
C GLU A 49 19.58 -19.75 2.77
N GLN A 50 18.59 -19.86 3.67
CA GLN A 50 18.28 -21.11 4.37
C GLN A 50 17.63 -22.15 3.45
N PHE A 51 16.85 -21.73 2.46
CA PHE A 51 16.14 -22.62 1.55
C PHE A 51 16.36 -22.24 0.08
N PRO A 52 17.57 -22.45 -0.48
CA PRO A 52 17.94 -21.99 -1.82
C PRO A 52 17.02 -22.50 -2.94
N ALA A 53 16.49 -23.72 -2.80
CA ALA A 53 15.56 -24.30 -3.77
C ALA A 53 14.26 -23.49 -3.95
N TYR A 54 13.87 -22.69 -2.96
CA TYR A 54 12.70 -21.83 -2.99
C TYR A 54 13.06 -20.33 -2.99
N ALA A 55 14.33 -19.97 -3.16
CA ALA A 55 14.80 -18.59 -3.03
C ALA A 55 14.01 -17.59 -3.91
N ALA A 56 13.63 -18.00 -5.12
CA ALA A 56 12.83 -17.16 -6.02
C ALA A 56 11.39 -16.92 -5.52
N ASN A 57 10.86 -17.78 -4.66
CA ASN A 57 9.48 -17.70 -4.18
C ASN A 57 9.33 -16.77 -2.97
N PHE A 58 10.34 -16.66 -2.09
CA PHE A 58 10.20 -15.87 -0.86
C PHE A 58 9.85 -14.40 -1.10
N PRO A 59 10.41 -13.68 -2.09
CA PRO A 59 9.95 -12.32 -2.39
C PRO A 59 8.47 -12.27 -2.79
N VAL A 60 7.99 -13.26 -3.57
CA VAL A 60 6.58 -13.35 -3.99
C VAL A 60 5.68 -13.64 -2.80
N TRP A 61 6.06 -14.58 -1.93
CA TRP A 61 5.28 -14.90 -0.73
C TRP A 61 5.27 -13.76 0.28
N ALA A 62 6.35 -13.01 0.38
CA ALA A 62 6.41 -11.80 1.21
C ALA A 62 5.38 -10.77 0.72
N ASP A 63 5.31 -10.54 -0.60
CA ASP A 63 4.31 -9.65 -1.19
C ASP A 63 2.86 -10.14 -0.98
N GLN A 64 2.63 -11.45 -1.11
CA GLN A 64 1.33 -12.06 -0.84
C GLN A 64 0.94 -11.91 0.62
N ALA A 65 1.86 -12.17 1.56
CA ALA A 65 1.63 -11.99 2.98
C ALA A 65 1.31 -10.53 3.32
N ASN A 66 2.06 -9.59 2.75
CA ASN A 66 1.82 -8.16 2.91
C ASN A 66 0.42 -7.77 2.41
N ALA A 67 0.02 -8.24 1.22
CA ALA A 67 -1.30 -8.00 0.65
C ALA A 67 -2.44 -8.62 1.49
N MET A 68 -2.23 -9.82 2.04
CA MET A 68 -3.19 -10.45 2.97
C MET A 68 -3.38 -9.60 4.23
N VAL A 69 -2.30 -9.06 4.80
CA VAL A 69 -2.36 -8.17 5.97
C VAL A 69 -3.07 -6.86 5.62
N GLN A 70 -2.74 -6.23 4.49
CA GLN A 70 -3.44 -5.04 4.00
C GLN A 70 -4.94 -5.28 3.87
N TYR A 71 -5.35 -6.40 3.26
CA TYR A 71 -6.76 -6.76 3.10
C TYR A 71 -7.45 -7.00 4.46
N ALA A 72 -6.81 -7.74 5.37
CA ALA A 72 -7.35 -8.00 6.70
C ALA A 72 -7.54 -6.72 7.52
N VAL A 73 -6.58 -5.79 7.46
CA VAL A 73 -6.69 -4.48 8.13
C VAL A 73 -7.85 -3.68 7.52
N TRP A 74 -7.95 -3.61 6.19
CA TRP A 74 -9.04 -2.88 5.53
C TRP A 74 -10.41 -3.44 5.92
N THR A 75 -10.60 -4.75 5.83
CA THR A 75 -11.91 -5.36 6.15
C THR A 75 -12.27 -5.23 7.62
N THR A 76 -11.28 -5.27 8.53
CA THR A 76 -11.49 -5.00 9.96
C THR A 76 -11.96 -3.56 10.21
N LEU A 77 -11.33 -2.58 9.56
CA LEU A 77 -11.75 -1.17 9.63
C LEU A 77 -13.17 -0.99 9.07
N ALA A 78 -13.46 -1.61 7.94
CA ALA A 78 -14.79 -1.54 7.32
C ALA A 78 -15.87 -2.17 8.22
N ALA A 79 -15.56 -3.26 8.93
CA ALA A 79 -16.49 -3.92 9.86
C ALA A 79 -16.92 -3.02 11.04
N VAL A 80 -16.11 -2.02 11.40
CA VAL A 80 -16.44 -1.02 12.42
C VAL A 80 -16.88 0.33 11.83
N GLY A 81 -17.18 0.38 10.53
CA GLY A 81 -17.68 1.58 9.85
C GLY A 81 -16.62 2.64 9.53
N ALA A 82 -15.33 2.30 9.57
CA ALA A 82 -14.27 3.20 9.15
C ALA A 82 -13.99 3.07 7.64
N GLY A 83 -13.81 4.22 6.98
CA GLY A 83 -13.40 4.29 5.59
C GLY A 83 -11.90 4.10 5.43
N ALA A 84 -11.49 3.52 4.30
CA ALA A 84 -10.08 3.44 3.93
C ALA A 84 -9.89 3.48 2.41
N ASN A 85 -8.70 3.87 1.98
CA ASN A 85 -8.21 3.68 0.61
C ASN A 85 -6.71 3.37 0.63
N LEU A 86 -6.25 2.61 -0.36
CA LEU A 86 -4.87 2.12 -0.44
C LEU A 86 -4.10 2.85 -1.56
N GLN A 87 -2.94 3.41 -1.22
CA GLN A 87 -2.09 4.21 -2.10
C GLN A 87 -0.70 3.59 -2.25
N HIS A 88 -0.01 3.94 -3.34
CA HIS A 88 1.32 3.45 -3.68
C HIS A 88 2.18 4.61 -4.21
N TYR A 89 2.69 5.46 -3.32
CA TYR A 89 3.63 6.53 -3.65
C TYR A 89 5.10 6.12 -3.51
N ASN A 90 5.35 4.94 -2.91
CA ASN A 90 6.66 4.30 -2.94
C ASN A 90 7.14 4.10 -4.40
N PRO A 91 8.45 4.27 -4.68
CA PRO A 91 9.52 4.49 -3.72
C PRO A 91 9.84 5.97 -3.44
N LEU A 92 9.11 6.93 -4.06
CA LEU A 92 9.50 8.35 -4.06
C LEU A 92 9.70 8.96 -2.65
N PRO A 93 8.78 8.80 -1.68
CA PRO A 93 8.94 9.38 -0.35
C PRO A 93 9.75 8.51 0.62
N ASP A 94 10.15 7.29 0.23
CA ASP A 94 10.59 6.23 1.14
C ASP A 94 11.80 6.65 1.97
N ALA A 95 12.84 7.18 1.33
CA ALA A 95 14.07 7.60 2.02
C ALA A 95 13.83 8.73 3.02
N ALA A 96 12.97 9.70 2.67
CA ALA A 96 12.63 10.81 3.55
C ALA A 96 11.80 10.34 4.75
N ILE A 97 10.82 9.46 4.52
CA ILE A 97 10.01 8.81 5.55
C ILE A 97 10.89 8.00 6.49
N ALA A 98 11.77 7.15 5.95
CA ALA A 98 12.63 6.28 6.74
C ALA A 98 13.55 7.08 7.65
N LYS A 99 14.17 8.14 7.10
CA LYS A 99 15.01 9.06 7.87
C LYS A 99 14.23 9.80 8.96
N ALA A 100 13.02 10.28 8.67
CA ALA A 100 12.25 11.08 9.62
C ALA A 100 11.74 10.29 10.83
N TRP A 101 11.46 9.00 10.65
CA TRP A 101 10.89 8.13 11.69
C TRP A 101 11.79 6.98 12.11
N ASN A 102 13.07 7.02 11.73
CA ASN A 102 14.07 6.01 12.04
C ASN A 102 13.59 4.59 11.68
N ILE A 103 12.98 4.45 10.49
CA ILE A 103 12.58 3.14 9.96
C ILE A 103 13.84 2.41 9.50
N PRO A 104 14.01 1.11 9.84
CA PRO A 104 15.16 0.34 9.39
C PRO A 104 15.30 0.32 7.87
N GLU A 105 16.53 0.43 7.35
CA GLU A 105 16.80 0.46 5.91
C GLU A 105 16.38 -0.83 5.18
N ASN A 106 16.32 -1.96 5.91
CA ASN A 106 15.86 -3.24 5.39
C ASN A 106 14.33 -3.35 5.28
N TRP A 107 13.57 -2.35 5.73
CA TRP A 107 12.12 -2.34 5.60
C TRP A 107 11.70 -1.69 4.28
N LEU A 108 11.20 -2.50 3.36
CA LEU A 108 10.72 -2.05 2.05
C LEU A 108 9.26 -1.61 2.15
N LEU A 109 8.96 -0.33 1.89
CA LEU A 109 7.58 0.16 1.88
C LEU A 109 6.81 -0.44 0.68
N ARG A 110 5.68 -1.09 0.96
CA ARG A 110 4.81 -1.70 -0.06
C ARG A 110 3.59 -0.85 -0.37
N ALA A 111 2.95 -0.27 0.64
CA ALA A 111 1.73 0.54 0.46
C ALA A 111 1.46 1.52 1.61
N GLN A 112 0.56 2.48 1.38
CA GLN A 112 0.08 3.44 2.35
C GLN A 112 -1.46 3.44 2.39
N MET A 113 -2.08 3.03 3.48
CA MET A 113 -3.54 3.02 3.63
C MET A 113 -4.03 4.22 4.43
N VAL A 114 -4.73 5.14 3.77
CA VAL A 114 -5.42 6.25 4.43
C VAL A 114 -6.66 5.70 5.09
N ILE A 115 -6.89 6.07 6.36
CA ILE A 115 -8.07 5.65 7.13
C ILE A 115 -8.79 6.88 7.68
N GLY A 116 -10.12 6.83 7.84
CA GLY A 116 -10.90 7.96 8.34
C GLY A 116 -12.41 7.70 8.39
N GLY A 117 -13.18 8.77 8.61
CA GLY A 117 -14.64 8.73 8.50
C GLY A 117 -15.11 8.55 7.06
N ILE A 118 -16.32 8.01 6.88
CA ILE A 118 -16.94 7.84 5.56
C ILE A 118 -17.78 9.09 5.27
N GLU A 119 -17.29 9.96 4.39
CA GLU A 119 -17.99 11.20 3.99
C GLU A 119 -18.90 11.01 2.76
N GLY A 120 -18.76 9.89 2.06
CA GLY A 120 -19.56 9.57 0.88
C GLY A 120 -19.53 8.07 0.58
N ALA A 121 -20.57 7.58 -0.09
CA ALA A 121 -20.63 6.20 -0.53
C ALA A 121 -19.51 5.91 -1.55
N ALA A 122 -19.02 4.67 -1.55
CA ALA A 122 -18.14 4.20 -2.61
C ALA A 122 -18.86 4.26 -3.96
N GLY A 123 -18.11 4.55 -5.02
CA GLY A 123 -18.65 4.48 -6.39
C GLY A 123 -19.00 3.05 -6.79
N GLU A 124 -19.69 2.92 -7.92
CA GLU A 124 -20.04 1.61 -8.48
C GLU A 124 -18.78 0.79 -8.80
N LYS A 125 -18.87 -0.52 -8.58
CA LYS A 125 -17.83 -1.48 -8.92
C LYS A 125 -18.36 -2.49 -9.91
N VAL A 126 -17.75 -2.53 -11.09
CA VAL A 126 -18.04 -3.52 -12.14
C VAL A 126 -17.19 -4.78 -11.90
N PHE A 127 -17.73 -5.94 -12.23
CA PHE A 127 -17.04 -7.22 -12.12
C PHE A 127 -17.06 -7.95 -13.45
N GLU A 128 -15.92 -8.55 -13.81
CA GLU A 128 -15.84 -9.48 -14.94
C GLU A 128 -16.71 -10.73 -14.71
N PRO A 129 -17.23 -11.35 -15.79
CA PRO A 129 -18.03 -12.57 -15.69
C PRO A 129 -17.34 -13.67 -14.88
N VAL A 130 -18.06 -14.30 -13.94
CA VAL A 130 -17.51 -15.35 -13.07
C VAL A 130 -17.01 -16.55 -13.87
N ALA A 131 -17.69 -16.91 -14.94
CA ALA A 131 -17.35 -18.06 -15.79
C ALA A 131 -15.95 -17.97 -16.41
N GLU A 132 -15.38 -16.77 -16.54
CA GLU A 132 -14.04 -16.54 -17.09
C GLU A 132 -12.94 -16.70 -16.02
N ARG A 133 -13.26 -16.51 -14.74
CA ARG A 133 -12.30 -16.48 -13.62
C ARG A 133 -12.43 -17.61 -12.61
N LEU A 134 -13.47 -18.44 -12.71
CA LEU A 134 -13.68 -19.62 -11.87
C LEU A 134 -14.01 -20.83 -12.74
N LYS A 135 -13.24 -21.91 -12.58
CA LYS A 135 -13.52 -23.22 -13.19
C LYS A 135 -13.78 -24.22 -12.08
N VAL A 136 -14.84 -25.00 -12.21
CA VAL A 136 -15.23 -26.05 -11.27
C VAL A 136 -15.21 -27.37 -12.01
N PHE A 137 -14.45 -28.33 -11.51
CA PHE A 137 -14.42 -29.71 -11.96
C PHE A 137 -14.80 -30.59 -10.77
N GLY A 138 -15.40 -31.75 -11.05
CA GLY A 138 -16.16 -32.59 -10.11
C GLY A 138 -15.51 -32.84 -8.73
N ALA A 139 -16.38 -33.20 -7.78
CA ALA A 139 -16.05 -33.53 -6.40
C ALA A 139 -15.28 -34.85 -6.26
#